data_AF-A0A3A1P831-F1
#
_entry.id   AF-A0A3A1P831-F1
#
_cell.length_a   1.000
_cell.length_b   1.000
_cell.length_c   1.000
_cell.angle_alpha   90.00
_cell.angle_beta   90.00
_cell.angle_gamma   90.00
#
_symmetry.space_group_name_H-M   'P 1'
#
loop_
_entity.id
_entity.type
_entity.pdbx_description
1 polymer ?
#
loop_
_entity_poly.entity_id
_entity_poly.type
_entity_poly.pdbx_seq_one_letter_code
_entity_poly.pdbx_strand_id
1 'polypeptide(L)'
;MQFTMDALDPATRYKLLVNTITPRPIAWVLSQDGEGRHNAAPYSFFNAMGGTPPLLAIGVSPDGQREGVAEKDSLANIRASGEFAVALVSEPQAEAMSLSATNAPPEVSEFELAGLEAIAATRVAAPLLKGAPVQFECRLWQFIETAPHAGIVLGEVLVTHIEDRFLGEENGRLRIDNPAMQLVGRTYGAGEYVRNAAPLHLDRKSWSELGRD
;
A
#
# COMPACT_ATOMS: atom_id res chain seq x y z
N MET A 1 -30.48 2.36 -8.95
CA MET A 1 -30.07 3.73 -9.37
C MET A 1 -28.81 3.59 -10.21
N GLN A 2 -28.67 4.37 -11.28
CA GLN A 2 -27.51 4.34 -12.18
C GLN A 2 -26.79 5.69 -12.11
N PHE A 3 -25.46 5.67 -12.13
CA PHE A 3 -24.60 6.86 -12.18
C PHE A 3 -23.75 6.82 -13.45
N THR A 4 -23.82 7.87 -14.26
CA THR A 4 -22.98 8.03 -15.45
C THR A 4 -21.79 8.92 -15.08
N MET A 5 -20.58 8.36 -15.01
CA MET A 5 -19.44 8.99 -14.32
C MET A 5 -19.02 10.33 -14.91
N ASP A 6 -19.00 10.46 -16.23
CA ASP A 6 -18.62 11.68 -16.94
C ASP A 6 -19.62 12.84 -16.76
N ALA A 7 -20.86 12.55 -16.34
CA ALA A 7 -21.87 13.54 -15.99
C ALA A 7 -21.77 14.06 -14.53
N LEU A 8 -20.90 13.47 -13.70
CA LEU A 8 -20.73 13.85 -12.29
C LEU A 8 -19.55 14.80 -12.10
N ASP A 9 -19.53 15.57 -11.02
CA ASP A 9 -18.35 16.32 -10.60
C ASP A 9 -17.24 15.37 -10.07
N PRO A 10 -15.96 15.80 -10.08
CA PRO A 10 -14.84 14.95 -9.65
C PRO A 10 -14.95 14.41 -8.22
N ALA A 11 -15.47 15.19 -7.26
CA ALA A 11 -15.59 14.77 -5.87
C ALA A 11 -16.61 13.64 -5.72
N THR A 12 -17.73 13.73 -6.45
CA THR A 12 -18.73 12.65 -6.50
C THR A 12 -18.17 11.40 -7.17
N ARG A 13 -17.43 11.51 -8.30
CA ARG A 13 -16.76 10.36 -8.95
C ARG A 13 -15.83 9.65 -7.97
N TYR A 14 -14.97 10.41 -7.28
CA TYR A 14 -14.05 9.88 -6.28
C TYR A 14 -14.81 9.19 -5.15
N LYS A 15 -15.83 9.85 -4.60
CA LYS A 15 -16.66 9.31 -3.50
C LYS A 15 -17.32 7.98 -3.88
N LEU A 16 -17.83 7.84 -5.10
CA LEU A 16 -18.42 6.58 -5.56
C LEU A 16 -17.38 5.46 -5.61
N LEU A 17 -16.19 5.71 -6.17
CA LEU A 17 -15.13 4.70 -6.25
C LEU A 17 -14.64 4.26 -4.86
N VAL A 18 -14.25 5.21 -4.00
CA VAL A 18 -13.61 4.87 -2.72
C VAL A 18 -14.56 4.34 -1.65
N ASN A 19 -15.87 4.51 -1.80
CA ASN A 19 -16.84 3.93 -0.88
C ASN A 19 -17.47 2.62 -1.39
N THR A 20 -17.15 2.17 -2.60
CA THR A 20 -17.69 0.91 -3.17
C THR A 20 -16.62 -0.13 -3.43
N ILE A 21 -15.39 0.27 -3.74
CA ILE A 21 -14.23 -0.62 -3.80
C ILE A 21 -13.65 -0.72 -2.39
N THR A 22 -14.18 -1.67 -1.61
CA THR A 22 -13.83 -1.88 -0.20
C THR A 22 -13.92 -3.37 0.19
N PRO A 23 -13.16 -3.82 1.21
CA PRO A 23 -12.06 -3.09 1.85
C PRO A 23 -10.85 -3.03 0.93
N ARG A 24 -10.03 -1.98 1.07
CA ARG A 24 -8.80 -1.82 0.30
C ARG A 24 -7.59 -2.10 1.19
N PRO A 25 -6.62 -2.90 0.74
CA PRO A 25 -5.37 -3.03 1.47
C PRO A 25 -4.64 -1.69 1.46
N ILE A 26 -3.77 -1.48 2.46
CA ILE A 26 -3.00 -0.26 2.62
C ILE A 26 -1.54 -0.59 2.34
N ALA A 27 -0.95 0.10 1.37
CA ALA A 27 0.50 0.18 1.21
C ALA A 27 1.00 1.34 2.06
N TRP A 28 1.75 1.07 3.11
CA TRP A 28 2.53 2.10 3.78
C TRP A 28 3.85 2.25 3.03
N VAL A 29 3.91 3.24 2.15
CA VAL A 29 5.03 3.45 1.25
C VAL A 29 6.13 4.17 2.00
N LEU A 30 7.30 3.54 2.03
CA LEU A 30 8.51 4.04 2.66
C LEU A 30 9.48 4.42 1.53
N SER A 31 10.01 5.63 1.58
CA SER A 31 10.95 6.14 0.57
C SER A 31 11.97 7.05 1.23
N GLN A 32 12.99 7.43 0.45
CA GLN A 32 14.06 8.30 0.90
C GLN A 32 14.33 9.34 -0.18
N ASP A 33 14.55 10.59 0.24
CA ASP A 33 14.92 11.66 -0.69
C ASP A 33 16.44 11.67 -0.99
N GLY A 34 16.88 12.59 -1.85
CA GLY A 34 18.28 12.71 -2.24
C GLY A 34 19.24 13.15 -1.12
N GLU A 35 18.72 13.65 0.01
CA GLU A 35 19.50 14.04 1.19
C GLU A 35 19.50 12.96 2.27
N GLY A 36 18.79 11.85 2.03
CA GLY A 36 18.70 10.73 2.94
C GLY A 36 17.55 10.83 3.95
N ARG A 37 16.68 11.83 3.85
CA ARG A 37 15.50 11.95 4.73
C ARG A 37 14.48 10.88 4.39
N HIS A 38 13.95 10.22 5.42
CA HIS A 38 12.95 9.18 5.27
C HIS A 38 11.54 9.77 5.17
N ASN A 39 10.73 9.21 4.29
CA ASN A 39 9.33 9.56 4.10
C ASN A 39 8.45 8.33 4.29
N ALA A 40 7.32 8.46 4.97
CA ALA A 40 6.34 7.39 5.15
C ALA A 40 4.91 7.87 4.89
N ALA A 41 4.24 7.34 3.85
CA ALA A 41 2.87 7.76 3.51
C ALA A 41 1.97 6.55 3.17
N PRO A 42 0.72 6.49 3.66
CA PRO A 42 -0.19 5.41 3.35
C PRO A 42 -0.98 5.64 2.06
N TYR A 43 -1.10 4.59 1.26
CA TYR A 43 -1.85 4.55 0.01
C TYR A 43 -2.83 3.38 0.02
N SER A 44 -4.12 3.66 -0.21
CA SER A 44 -5.16 2.62 -0.28
C SER A 44 -5.52 2.20 -1.70
N PHE A 45 -4.93 2.82 -2.73
CA PHE A 45 -5.07 2.37 -4.11
C PHE A 45 -3.96 1.37 -4.40
N PHE A 46 -3.99 0.22 -3.73
CA PHE A 46 -2.90 -0.75 -3.69
C PHE A 46 -3.41 -2.18 -3.97
N ASN A 47 -2.66 -2.95 -4.76
CA ASN A 47 -2.84 -4.40 -4.88
C ASN A 47 -1.62 -5.11 -5.51
N ALA A 48 -1.60 -6.45 -5.45
CA ALA A 48 -0.71 -7.29 -6.24
C ALA A 48 -1.19 -7.38 -7.70
N MET A 49 -0.25 -7.43 -8.65
CA MET A 49 -0.52 -7.41 -10.10
C MET A 49 0.05 -8.61 -10.86
N GLY A 50 1.03 -9.32 -10.30
CA GLY A 50 1.63 -10.49 -10.95
C GLY A 50 2.56 -11.25 -10.02
N GLY A 51 2.81 -12.52 -10.34
CA GLY A 51 3.75 -13.38 -9.60
C GLY A 51 5.05 -13.68 -10.36
N THR A 52 5.14 -13.36 -11.67
CA THR A 52 6.35 -13.58 -12.48
C THR A 52 6.42 -12.54 -13.63
N PRO A 53 7.13 -11.40 -13.44
CA PRO A 53 7.77 -10.98 -12.20
C PRO A 53 6.74 -10.67 -11.08
N PRO A 54 7.16 -10.69 -9.80
CA PRO A 54 6.29 -10.32 -8.69
C PRO A 54 6.05 -8.81 -8.70
N LEU A 55 4.86 -8.39 -9.11
CA LEU A 55 4.51 -6.98 -9.27
C LEU A 55 3.43 -6.56 -8.29
N LEU A 56 3.56 -5.33 -7.79
CA LEU A 56 2.51 -4.60 -7.08
C LEU A 56 2.24 -3.26 -7.77
N ALA A 57 1.05 -2.69 -7.53
CA ALA A 57 0.69 -1.36 -8.02
C ALA A 57 0.24 -0.45 -6.89
N ILE A 58 0.64 0.83 -6.97
CA ILE A 58 0.19 1.89 -6.09
C ILE A 58 -0.33 3.04 -6.96
N GLY A 59 -1.61 3.37 -6.81
CA GLY A 59 -2.23 4.57 -7.38
C GLY A 59 -1.88 5.79 -6.55
N VAL A 60 -1.32 6.80 -7.22
CA VAL A 60 -0.91 8.07 -6.63
C VAL A 60 -1.73 9.20 -7.23
N SER A 61 -2.34 10.02 -6.37
CA SER A 61 -2.99 11.27 -6.75
C SER A 61 -2.00 12.44 -6.67
N PRO A 62 -2.29 13.57 -7.33
CA PRO A 62 -1.55 14.81 -7.08
C PRO A 62 -1.60 15.18 -5.60
N ASP A 63 -0.66 16.03 -5.20
CA ASP A 63 -0.82 16.78 -3.98
C ASP A 63 -1.75 17.97 -4.25
N GLY A 64 -2.81 18.07 -3.46
CA GLY A 64 -3.74 19.19 -3.50
C GLY A 64 -4.05 19.71 -2.11
N GLN A 65 -3.19 19.41 -1.13
CA GLN A 65 -3.39 19.76 0.27
C GLN A 65 -2.30 20.70 0.77
N ARG A 66 -1.06 20.56 0.28
CA ARG A 66 0.06 21.43 0.64
C ARG A 66 0.16 22.60 -0.34
N GLU A 67 0.33 23.81 0.18
CA GLU A 67 0.43 25.01 -0.65
C GLU A 67 1.71 24.98 -1.50
N GLY A 68 1.58 25.20 -2.82
CA GLY A 68 2.71 25.24 -3.74
C GLY A 68 3.33 23.89 -4.10
N VAL A 69 2.81 22.78 -3.57
CA VAL A 69 3.30 21.41 -3.84
C VAL A 69 2.29 20.67 -4.71
N ALA A 70 2.71 20.21 -5.88
CA ALA A 70 1.84 19.51 -6.84
C ALA A 70 2.03 17.98 -6.84
N GLU A 71 3.21 17.50 -6.44
CA GLU A 71 3.58 16.08 -6.41
C GLU A 71 3.79 15.63 -4.96
N LYS A 72 3.34 14.42 -4.63
CA LYS A 72 3.61 13.82 -3.31
C LYS A 72 5.07 13.41 -3.21
N ASP A 73 5.65 13.60 -2.03
CA ASP A 73 7.08 13.34 -1.77
C ASP A 73 7.45 11.89 -2.06
N SER A 74 6.58 10.92 -1.73
CA SER A 74 6.84 9.51 -2.07
C SER A 74 6.96 9.28 -3.57
N LEU A 75 6.17 9.98 -4.42
CA LEU A 75 6.28 9.85 -5.87
C LEU A 75 7.54 10.52 -6.40
N ALA A 76 7.86 11.72 -5.90
CA ALA A 76 9.10 12.40 -6.24
C ALA A 76 10.33 11.53 -5.91
N ASN A 77 10.36 10.95 -4.70
CA ASN A 77 11.40 10.04 -4.25
C ASN A 77 11.49 8.79 -5.13
N ILE A 78 10.37 8.11 -5.38
CA ILE A 78 10.32 6.92 -6.24
C ILE A 78 10.82 7.22 -7.66
N ARG A 79 10.47 8.38 -8.23
CA ARG A 79 10.93 8.76 -9.58
C ARG A 79 12.42 9.08 -9.61
N ALA A 80 12.95 9.66 -8.54
CA ALA A 80 14.36 10.03 -8.44
C ALA A 80 15.28 8.83 -8.18
N SER A 81 14.92 7.96 -7.23
CA SER A 81 15.75 6.82 -6.82
C SER A 81 15.44 5.55 -7.61
N GLY A 82 14.21 5.39 -8.10
CA GLY A 82 13.71 4.12 -8.63
C GLY A 82 13.48 3.06 -7.55
N GLU A 83 13.51 3.42 -6.26
CA GLU A 83 13.53 2.49 -5.14
C GLU A 83 12.57 2.94 -4.03
N PHE A 84 11.87 1.97 -3.44
CA PHE A 84 10.96 2.18 -2.32
C PHE A 84 10.71 0.88 -1.57
N ALA A 85 10.09 0.97 -0.40
CA ALA A 85 9.54 -0.18 0.28
C ALA A 85 8.04 -0.01 0.54
N VAL A 86 7.35 -1.13 0.73
CA VAL A 86 5.93 -1.16 1.09
C VAL A 86 5.76 -2.02 2.34
N ALA A 87 5.31 -1.43 3.43
CA ALA A 87 4.89 -2.16 4.62
C ALA A 87 3.37 -2.36 4.63
N LEU A 88 2.91 -3.55 5.01
CA LEU A 88 1.50 -3.77 5.35
C LEU A 88 1.24 -3.30 6.78
N VAL A 89 0.04 -2.79 7.03
CA VAL A 89 -0.30 -2.13 8.28
C VAL A 89 -1.04 -3.10 9.20
N SER A 90 -0.49 -3.37 10.38
CA SER A 90 -1.17 -4.09 11.45
C SER A 90 -2.04 -3.14 12.29
N GLU A 91 -3.04 -3.67 13.00
CA GLU A 91 -3.88 -2.89 13.92
C GLU A 91 -3.05 -2.10 14.97
N PRO A 92 -2.03 -2.68 15.63
CA PRO A 92 -1.17 -1.92 16.56
C PRO A 92 -0.42 -0.73 15.92
N GLN A 93 -0.23 -0.74 14.61
CA GLN A 93 0.46 0.32 13.87
C GLN A 93 -0.50 1.31 13.18
N ALA A 94 -1.82 1.10 13.27
CA ALA A 94 -2.80 1.86 12.50
C ALA A 94 -2.82 3.35 12.86
N GLU A 95 -2.64 3.70 14.14
CA GLU A 95 -2.57 5.11 14.58
C GLU A 95 -1.33 5.81 14.03
N ALA A 96 -0.16 5.18 14.14
CA ALA A 96 1.09 5.73 13.61
C ALA A 96 1.03 5.89 12.07
N MET A 97 0.45 4.91 11.38
CA MET A 97 0.18 5.00 9.94
C MET A 97 -0.77 6.16 9.60
N SER A 98 -1.84 6.35 10.38
CA SER A 98 -2.75 7.46 10.16
C SER A 98 -2.09 8.82 10.41
N LEU A 99 -1.18 8.91 11.39
CA LEU A 99 -0.43 10.12 11.70
C LEU A 99 0.55 10.48 10.57
N SER A 100 1.17 9.48 9.93
CA SER A 100 2.02 9.66 8.76
C SER A 100 1.26 10.11 7.49
N ALA A 101 -0.08 10.17 7.51
CA ALA A 101 -0.88 10.75 6.44
C ALA A 101 -1.08 12.26 6.55
N THR A 102 -0.50 12.89 7.59
CA THR A 102 -0.60 14.34 7.81
C THR A 102 0.08 15.09 6.67
N ASN A 103 -0.46 16.24 6.27
CA ASN A 103 0.13 17.12 5.25
C ASN A 103 1.35 17.87 5.80
N ALA A 104 2.36 17.14 6.25
CA ALA A 104 3.59 17.69 6.79
C ALA A 104 4.39 18.42 5.68
N PRO A 105 5.11 19.50 6.02
CA PRO A 105 6.07 20.11 5.10
C PRO A 105 7.12 19.08 4.62
N PRO A 106 7.66 19.21 3.40
CA PRO A 106 8.64 18.26 2.84
C PRO A 106 9.89 18.03 3.70
N GLU A 107 10.21 18.99 4.58
CA GLU A 107 11.37 18.97 5.45
C GLU A 107 11.14 18.15 6.74
N VAL A 108 9.89 17.78 7.03
CA VAL A 108 9.50 17.03 8.23
C VAL A 108 9.35 15.56 7.88
N SER A 109 10.19 14.71 8.47
CA SER A 109 10.07 13.26 8.29
C SER A 109 8.84 12.71 9.03
N GLU A 110 7.98 11.96 8.33
CA GLU A 110 6.86 11.30 9.01
C GLU A 110 7.32 10.16 9.92
N PHE A 111 8.55 9.67 9.76
CA PHE A 111 9.14 8.74 10.72
C PHE A 111 9.29 9.39 12.10
N GLU A 112 9.80 10.61 12.14
CA GLU A 112 9.94 11.36 13.39
C GLU A 112 8.57 11.73 13.96
N LEU A 113 7.66 12.22 13.11
CA LEU A 113 6.30 12.60 13.51
C LEU A 113 5.52 11.43 14.12
N ALA A 114 5.59 10.25 13.52
CA ALA A 114 4.83 9.07 13.92
C ALA A 114 5.60 8.11 14.84
N GLY A 115 6.81 8.48 15.29
CA GLY A 115 7.62 7.66 16.20
C GLY A 115 8.04 6.32 15.58
N LEU A 116 8.30 6.30 14.28
CA LEU A 116 8.66 5.10 13.52
C LEU A 116 10.17 4.82 13.62
N GLU A 117 10.53 3.55 13.81
CA GLU A 117 11.93 3.12 13.77
C GLU A 117 12.25 2.53 12.38
N ALA A 118 13.16 3.19 11.67
CA ALA A 118 13.67 2.72 10.39
C ALA A 118 14.71 1.60 10.59
N ILE A 119 14.67 0.59 9.72
CA ILE A 119 15.70 -0.45 9.61
C ILE A 119 16.20 -0.51 8.16
N ALA A 120 17.47 -0.89 7.99
CA ALA A 120 18.07 -0.96 6.66
C ALA A 120 17.46 -2.09 5.83
N ALA A 121 17.15 -1.79 4.56
CA ALA A 121 16.81 -2.77 3.55
C ALA A 121 18.08 -3.49 3.03
N THR A 122 17.90 -4.60 2.32
CA THR A 122 19.01 -5.44 1.83
C THR A 122 19.36 -5.22 0.36
N ARG A 123 18.42 -4.68 -0.43
CA ARG A 123 18.47 -4.55 -1.89
C ARG A 123 18.08 -3.18 -2.41
N VAL A 124 17.54 -2.30 -1.56
CA VAL A 124 17.16 -0.92 -1.88
C VAL A 124 17.66 0.05 -0.81
N ALA A 125 17.80 1.33 -1.15
CA ALA A 125 18.18 2.39 -0.23
C ALA A 125 17.02 2.83 0.68
N ALA A 126 15.78 2.71 0.19
CA ALA A 126 14.59 3.05 0.98
C ALA A 126 14.52 2.23 2.29
N PRO A 127 14.15 2.84 3.41
CA PRO A 127 14.11 2.16 4.70
C PRO A 127 12.97 1.14 4.76
N LEU A 128 13.11 0.15 5.62
CA LEU A 128 12.01 -0.67 6.12
C LEU A 128 11.56 -0.14 7.49
N LEU A 129 10.39 -0.57 7.94
CA LEU A 129 9.77 -0.20 9.21
C LEU A 129 9.91 -1.34 10.22
N LYS A 130 10.49 -1.07 11.39
CA LYS A 130 10.55 -2.08 12.46
C LYS A 130 9.15 -2.47 12.93
N GLY A 131 8.94 -3.76 13.14
CA GLY A 131 7.69 -4.31 13.68
C GLY A 131 6.52 -4.34 12.70
N ALA A 132 6.72 -4.00 11.42
CA ALA A 132 5.72 -4.25 10.39
C ALA A 132 5.63 -5.76 10.08
N PRO A 133 4.41 -6.34 9.99
CA PRO A 133 4.24 -7.78 9.87
C PRO A 133 4.72 -8.36 8.54
N VAL A 134 4.60 -7.56 7.47
CA VAL A 134 5.05 -7.88 6.11
C VAL A 134 5.57 -6.62 5.45
N GLN A 135 6.70 -6.72 4.76
CA GLN A 135 7.30 -5.62 4.02
C GLN A 135 7.91 -6.08 2.72
N PHE A 136 7.88 -5.22 1.70
CA PHE A 136 8.41 -5.50 0.37
C PHE A 136 9.47 -4.47 0.03
N GLU A 137 10.65 -4.93 -0.34
CA GLU A 137 11.66 -4.09 -1.00
C GLU A 137 11.34 -4.04 -2.49
N CYS A 138 11.18 -2.84 -3.03
CA CYS A 138 10.65 -2.63 -4.38
C CYS A 138 11.56 -1.76 -5.22
N ARG A 139 11.71 -2.16 -6.49
CA ARG A 139 12.24 -1.30 -7.54
C ARG A 139 11.11 -0.84 -8.45
N LEU A 140 11.12 0.41 -8.87
CA LEU A 140 10.22 0.95 -9.86
C LEU A 140 10.36 0.15 -11.16
N TRP A 141 9.33 -0.61 -11.49
CA TRP A 141 9.24 -1.36 -12.74
C TRP A 141 8.77 -0.43 -13.87
N GLN A 142 7.70 0.31 -13.61
CA GLN A 142 7.15 1.28 -14.56
C GLN A 142 6.31 2.30 -13.81
N PHE A 143 6.33 3.54 -14.31
CA PHE A 143 5.34 4.55 -13.95
C PHE A 143 4.39 4.77 -15.13
N ILE A 144 3.08 4.71 -14.87
CA ILE A 144 2.04 4.99 -15.86
C ILE A 144 1.34 6.28 -15.43
N GLU A 145 1.62 7.36 -16.13
CA GLU A 145 0.99 8.66 -15.86
C GLU A 145 -0.49 8.62 -16.25
N THR A 146 -1.38 9.03 -15.33
CA THR A 146 -2.83 9.13 -15.58
C THR A 146 -3.32 10.56 -15.63
N ALA A 147 -2.57 11.48 -15.01
CA ALA A 147 -2.76 12.93 -15.04
C ALA A 147 -1.46 13.59 -14.55
N PRO A 148 -1.27 14.91 -14.73
CA PRO A 148 -0.10 15.60 -14.18
C PRO A 148 0.06 15.33 -12.69
N HIS A 149 1.28 14.91 -12.28
CA HIS A 149 1.63 14.55 -10.89
C HIS A 149 0.81 13.39 -10.29
N ALA A 150 0.20 12.55 -11.13
CA ALA A 150 -0.60 11.41 -10.73
C ALA A 150 -0.38 10.21 -11.65
N GLY A 151 -0.54 9.02 -11.11
CA GLY A 151 -0.38 7.83 -11.91
C GLY A 151 -0.37 6.55 -11.12
N ILE A 152 0.15 5.52 -11.76
CA ILE A 152 0.30 4.19 -11.21
C ILE A 152 1.79 3.90 -11.13
N VAL A 153 2.28 3.69 -9.91
CA VAL A 153 3.60 3.13 -9.66
C VAL A 153 3.46 1.61 -9.71
N LEU A 154 4.10 0.97 -10.69
CA LEU A 154 4.30 -0.48 -10.71
C LEU A 154 5.66 -0.78 -10.08
N GLY A 155 5.66 -1.55 -9.00
CA GLY A 155 6.87 -1.99 -8.29
C GLY A 155 7.13 -3.46 -8.52
N GLU A 156 8.38 -3.81 -8.87
CA GLU A 156 8.88 -5.18 -8.80
C GLU A 156 9.36 -5.45 -7.38
N VAL A 157 8.79 -6.48 -6.75
CA VAL A 157 9.19 -6.94 -5.41
C VAL A 157 10.48 -7.73 -5.53
N LEU A 158 11.56 -7.20 -4.95
CA LEU A 158 12.88 -7.83 -4.93
C LEU A 158 13.06 -8.73 -3.71
N VAL A 159 12.51 -8.33 -2.57
CA VAL A 159 12.59 -9.04 -1.29
C VAL A 159 11.28 -8.89 -0.53
N THR A 160 10.80 -9.99 0.05
CA THR A 160 9.66 -9.99 0.97
C THR A 160 10.16 -10.35 2.36
N HIS A 161 9.89 -9.49 3.33
CA HIS A 161 10.16 -9.70 4.75
C HIS A 161 8.84 -10.06 5.45
N ILE A 162 8.83 -11.15 6.20
CA ILE A 162 7.72 -11.57 7.05
C ILE A 162 8.31 -12.02 8.37
N GLU A 163 7.75 -11.56 9.50
CA GLU A 163 8.22 -12.05 10.80
C GLU A 163 7.98 -13.56 10.95
N ASP A 164 8.98 -14.29 11.45
CA ASP A 164 8.95 -15.76 11.59
C ASP A 164 7.71 -16.29 12.30
N ARG A 165 7.17 -15.54 13.27
CA ARG A 165 5.95 -15.89 14.01
C ARG A 165 4.70 -16.02 13.14
N PHE A 166 4.69 -15.43 11.93
CA PHE A 166 3.60 -15.55 10.97
C PHE A 166 3.84 -16.64 9.93
N LEU A 167 4.98 -17.32 10.00
CA LEU A 167 5.34 -18.38 9.08
C LEU A 167 5.17 -19.74 9.74
N GLY A 168 4.83 -20.73 8.93
CA GLY A 168 4.80 -22.12 9.36
C GLY A 168 4.79 -23.05 8.16
N GLU A 169 4.54 -24.32 8.43
CA GLU A 169 4.41 -25.34 7.40
C GLU A 169 3.07 -26.05 7.57
N GLU A 170 2.40 -26.30 6.45
CA GLU A 170 1.20 -27.13 6.39
C GLU A 170 1.29 -28.03 5.16
N ASN A 171 1.26 -29.35 5.37
CA ASN A 171 1.38 -30.36 4.30
C ASN A 171 2.63 -30.19 3.41
N GLY A 172 3.78 -29.86 4.01
CA GLY A 172 5.04 -29.66 3.28
C GLY A 172 5.09 -28.36 2.46
N ARG A 173 4.18 -27.41 2.71
CA ARG A 173 4.11 -26.12 2.02
C ARG A 173 4.18 -24.98 3.02
N LEU A 174 4.75 -23.85 2.57
CA LEU A 174 4.75 -22.61 3.34
C LEU A 174 3.31 -22.20 3.69
N ARG A 175 3.06 -22.04 4.98
CA ARG A 175 1.82 -21.49 5.54
C ARG A 175 2.10 -20.07 6.04
N ILE A 176 1.22 -19.14 5.70
CA ILE A 176 1.24 -17.76 6.19
C ILE A 176 0.05 -17.57 7.12
N ASP A 177 0.31 -17.22 8.39
CA ASP A 177 -0.69 -16.94 9.40
C ASP A 177 -1.23 -15.50 9.25
N ASN A 178 -2.02 -15.29 8.19
CA ASN A 178 -2.58 -13.98 7.90
C ASN A 178 -3.46 -13.41 9.04
N PRO A 179 -4.33 -14.19 9.72
CA PRO A 179 -5.10 -13.67 10.86
C PRO A 179 -4.20 -13.12 11.98
N ALA A 180 -3.09 -13.79 12.30
CA ALA A 180 -2.16 -13.34 13.33
C ALA A 180 -1.47 -12.01 12.99
N MET A 181 -1.36 -11.62 11.72
CA MET A 181 -0.81 -10.33 11.31
C MET A 181 -1.70 -9.14 11.67
N GLN A 182 -3.00 -9.37 11.96
CA GLN A 182 -3.99 -8.34 12.30
C GLN A 182 -3.99 -7.15 11.31
N LEU A 183 -3.88 -7.44 10.01
CA LEU A 183 -3.83 -6.40 8.99
C LEU A 183 -5.11 -5.56 8.98
N VAL A 184 -4.96 -4.24 8.82
CA VAL A 184 -6.09 -3.32 8.65
C VAL A 184 -6.31 -2.95 7.20
N GLY A 185 -7.58 -2.78 6.82
CA GLY A 185 -7.99 -2.31 5.50
C GLY A 185 -8.63 -0.93 5.58
N ARG A 186 -8.44 -0.10 4.54
CA ARG A 186 -9.18 1.15 4.41
C ARG A 186 -10.58 0.85 3.87
N THR A 187 -11.60 1.51 4.41
CA THR A 187 -13.00 1.32 3.97
C THR A 187 -13.69 2.65 3.61
N TYR A 188 -15.02 2.62 3.54
CA TYR A 188 -15.88 3.76 3.29
C TYR A 188 -15.83 4.79 4.43
N GLY A 189 -16.03 6.07 4.12
CA GLY A 189 -16.07 7.13 5.14
C GLY A 189 -14.68 7.68 5.54
N ALA A 190 -14.70 8.87 6.14
CA ALA A 190 -13.49 9.53 6.63
C ALA A 190 -13.07 8.90 7.97
N GLY A 191 -11.81 8.49 8.09
CA GLY A 191 -11.26 7.92 9.32
C GLY A 191 -11.63 6.45 9.59
N GLU A 192 -12.48 5.83 8.77
CA GLU A 192 -12.92 4.45 8.98
C GLU A 192 -11.95 3.43 8.41
N TYR A 193 -11.67 2.39 9.20
CA TYR A 193 -10.85 1.24 8.86
C TYR A 193 -11.56 -0.06 9.25
N VAL A 194 -11.23 -1.16 8.57
CA VAL A 194 -11.69 -2.49 8.93
C VAL A 194 -10.56 -3.31 9.50
N ARG A 195 -10.87 -4.10 10.53
CA ARG A 195 -9.97 -5.12 11.06
C ARG A 195 -10.01 -6.36 10.17
N ASN A 196 -8.96 -7.18 10.24
CA ASN A 196 -9.00 -8.52 9.67
C ASN A 196 -10.13 -9.32 10.36
N ALA A 197 -11.14 -9.72 9.59
CA ALA A 197 -12.30 -10.46 10.11
C ALA A 197 -12.08 -11.98 9.98
N ALA A 198 -12.93 -12.77 10.64
CA ALA A 198 -12.90 -14.22 10.49
C ALA A 198 -13.11 -14.61 9.01
N PRO A 199 -12.29 -15.50 8.44
CA PRO A 199 -12.39 -15.88 7.04
C PRO A 199 -13.70 -16.65 6.79
N LEU A 200 -14.31 -16.38 5.65
CA LEU A 200 -15.33 -17.26 5.07
C LEU A 200 -14.62 -18.29 4.18
N HIS A 201 -14.73 -19.57 4.54
CA HIS A 201 -14.17 -20.64 3.72
C HIS A 201 -15.10 -20.97 2.55
N LEU A 202 -14.58 -20.88 1.32
CA LEU A 202 -15.30 -21.21 0.10
C LEU A 202 -14.43 -22.08 -0.80
N ASP A 203 -14.84 -23.31 -1.03
CA ASP A 203 -14.15 -24.21 -1.95
C ASP A 203 -14.36 -23.77 -3.41
N ARG A 204 -13.26 -23.67 -4.15
CA ARG A 204 -13.33 -23.47 -5.60
C ARG A 204 -13.69 -24.78 -6.27
N LYS A 205 -14.91 -24.84 -6.82
CA LYS A 205 -15.30 -25.95 -7.71
C LYS A 205 -14.53 -25.87 -9.02
N SER A 206 -13.98 -26.99 -9.45
CA SER A 206 -13.42 -27.17 -10.79
C SER A 206 -14.54 -27.19 -11.84
N TRP A 207 -14.19 -26.86 -13.09
CA TRP A 207 -15.15 -26.90 -14.19
C TRP A 207 -15.78 -28.30 -14.37
N SER A 208 -14.96 -29.35 -14.25
CA SER A 208 -15.41 -30.74 -14.31
C SER A 208 -16.43 -31.10 -13.23
N GLU A 209 -16.33 -30.52 -12.04
CA GLU A 209 -17.29 -30.74 -10.95
C GLU A 209 -18.63 -30.01 -11.16
N LEU A 210 -18.68 -29.06 -12.10
CA LEU A 210 -19.91 -28.31 -12.39
C LEU A 210 -20.83 -29.01 -13.39
N GLY A 211 -20.38 -30.09 -14.04
CA GLY A 211 -21.22 -30.94 -14.91
C GLY A 211 -21.88 -30.18 -16.07
N ARG A 212 -21.21 -29.14 -16.58
CA ARG A 212 -21.66 -28.35 -17.74
C ARG A 212 -20.77 -28.69 -18.93
N ASP A 213 -21.18 -29.71 -19.68
CA ASP A 213 -20.69 -29.96 -21.04
C ASP A 213 -21.30 -28.94 -22.01
#